data_AF-A0A1J3F1T4-F1
#
_entry.id   AF-A0A1J3F1T4-F1
#
_cell.length_a   1.000
_cell.length_b   1.000
_cell.length_c   1.000
_cell.angle_alpha   90.00
_cell.angle_beta   90.00
_cell.angle_gamma   90.00
#
_symmetry.space_group_name_H-M   'P 1'
#
loop_
_entity.id
_entity.type
_entity.pdbx_description
1 polymer ?
#
loop_
_entity_poly.entity_id
_entity_poly.type
_entity_poly.pdbx_seq_one_letter_code
_entity_poly.pdbx_strand_id
1 'polypeptide(L)'
;MDIGEIMGEVAPCVSIPTKSAIYVWGYNQSGQTGRKGQEKLLRIPKQLPPELFGCPAGANSRWLDISCGREHTAAVASDGSLFTWGGNEYGQLGDGTEVGRKVPNKVKQLQSEFVKYVSCGAFCTAAIAEPLENDGTLSTCRLWVWGQNQGSNLPRLFSGAFPATTAIRQVSCGTAHVVALSEDGLLQAWGYNEQGQLGRGVTCEGLQAPRVITAYAKFLDEAPEPVKIMQVSCGEYHTAAVSETGEV
;
A
#
# COMPACT_ATOMS: atom_id res chain seq x y z
N MET A 1 33.53 -41.13 4.75
CA MET A 1 34.08 -39.81 5.08
C MET A 1 34.42 -39.19 3.75
N ASP A 2 33.45 -38.49 3.17
CA ASP A 2 33.51 -37.97 1.81
C ASP A 2 34.16 -36.57 1.80
N ILE A 3 34.87 -36.29 0.70
CA ILE A 3 35.71 -35.11 0.45
C ILE A 3 34.94 -33.75 0.42
N GLY A 4 33.65 -33.73 0.77
CA GLY A 4 32.78 -32.55 0.72
C GLY A 4 32.82 -31.60 1.93
N GLU A 5 33.46 -31.96 3.05
CA GLU A 5 33.44 -31.12 4.28
C GLU A 5 34.56 -30.06 4.37
N ILE A 6 35.42 -29.90 3.36
CA ILE A 6 36.61 -29.00 3.42
C ILE A 6 36.46 -27.71 2.59
N MET A 7 35.42 -27.58 1.77
CA MET A 7 35.17 -26.35 1.00
C MET A 7 33.81 -25.79 1.39
N GLY A 8 33.81 -24.57 1.96
CA GLY A 8 32.61 -23.88 2.41
C GLY A 8 31.61 -23.63 1.29
N GLU A 9 30.74 -24.59 1.04
CA GLU A 9 29.60 -24.45 0.16
C GLU A 9 28.57 -23.54 0.82
N VAL A 10 28.56 -22.29 0.37
CA VAL A 10 27.46 -21.36 0.55
C VAL A 10 26.19 -22.06 0.10
N ALA A 11 25.17 -22.11 0.97
CA ALA A 11 23.86 -22.65 0.66
C ALA A 11 23.41 -22.20 -0.74
N PRO A 12 22.81 -23.08 -1.57
CA PRO A 12 22.42 -22.71 -2.93
C PRO A 12 21.47 -21.53 -2.84
N CYS A 13 21.91 -20.37 -3.35
CA CYS A 13 21.09 -19.19 -3.51
C CYS A 13 19.76 -19.62 -4.12
N VAL A 14 18.68 -19.53 -3.33
CA VAL A 14 17.32 -19.74 -3.82
C VAL A 14 17.16 -18.85 -5.05
N SER A 15 17.03 -19.46 -6.23
CA SER A 15 16.91 -18.73 -7.47
C SER A 15 15.67 -17.85 -7.41
N ILE A 16 15.88 -16.54 -7.24
CA ILE A 16 14.79 -15.58 -7.17
C ILE A 16 14.05 -15.63 -8.52
N PRO A 17 12.73 -15.89 -8.56
CA PRO A 17 11.97 -15.90 -9.80
C PRO A 17 12.18 -14.59 -10.56
N THR A 18 12.72 -14.68 -11.77
CA THR A 18 13.05 -13.52 -12.61
C THR A 18 11.85 -12.95 -13.35
N LYS A 19 10.71 -13.66 -13.32
CA LYS A 19 9.45 -13.30 -13.98
C LYS A 19 8.26 -13.57 -13.08
N SER A 20 7.28 -12.69 -13.13
CA SER A 20 5.98 -12.86 -12.46
C SER A 20 4.87 -12.28 -13.32
N ALA A 21 3.62 -12.66 -13.05
CA ALA A 21 2.46 -12.21 -13.78
C ALA A 21 1.33 -11.80 -12.83
N ILE A 22 0.55 -10.81 -13.24
CA ILE A 22 -0.69 -10.43 -12.55
C ILE A 22 -1.85 -11.22 -13.18
N TYR A 23 -2.58 -11.95 -12.35
CA TYR A 23 -3.84 -12.59 -12.70
C TYR A 23 -5.01 -11.83 -12.08
N VAL A 24 -6.08 -11.63 -12.84
CA VAL A 24 -7.27 -10.88 -12.43
C VAL A 24 -8.54 -11.70 -12.64
N TRP A 25 -9.52 -11.50 -11.78
CA TRP A 25 -10.88 -12.07 -11.88
C TRP A 25 -11.86 -11.16 -11.11
N GLY A 26 -13.16 -11.43 -11.23
CA GLY A 26 -14.22 -10.73 -10.50
C GLY A 26 -14.95 -9.64 -11.31
N TYR A 27 -15.52 -8.68 -10.59
CA TYR A 27 -16.31 -7.58 -11.12
C TYR A 27 -15.44 -6.55 -11.85
N ASN A 28 -15.92 -6.04 -12.99
CA ASN A 28 -15.10 -5.23 -13.91
C ASN A 28 -15.83 -4.01 -14.52
N GLN A 29 -16.88 -3.46 -13.90
CA GLN A 29 -17.61 -2.35 -14.52
C GLN A 29 -16.77 -1.06 -14.58
N SER A 30 -15.95 -0.83 -13.56
CA SER A 30 -15.05 0.34 -13.45
C SER A 30 -13.71 0.10 -14.15
N GLY A 31 -13.48 -1.12 -14.65
CA GLY A 31 -12.24 -1.51 -15.31
C GLY A 31 -11.13 -1.97 -14.36
N GLN A 32 -11.45 -2.26 -13.08
CA GLN A 32 -10.49 -2.72 -12.05
C GLN A 32 -9.76 -4.03 -12.40
N THR A 33 -10.26 -4.82 -13.35
CA THR A 33 -9.49 -5.96 -13.86
C THR A 33 -8.45 -5.58 -14.91
N GLY A 34 -8.40 -4.32 -15.37
CA GLY A 34 -7.43 -3.84 -16.36
C GLY A 34 -7.67 -4.33 -17.79
N ARG A 35 -8.79 -5.02 -18.06
CA ARG A 35 -9.08 -5.65 -19.37
C ARG A 35 -9.97 -4.81 -20.29
N LYS A 36 -9.76 -3.49 -20.37
CA LYS A 36 -10.52 -2.55 -21.25
C LYS A 36 -12.05 -2.58 -21.05
N GLY A 37 -12.53 -3.09 -19.91
CA GLY A 37 -13.96 -3.33 -19.69
C GLY A 37 -14.58 -4.42 -20.59
N GLN A 38 -13.76 -5.21 -21.29
CA GLN A 38 -14.21 -6.46 -21.90
C GLN A 38 -14.56 -7.43 -20.76
N GLU A 39 -15.70 -8.10 -20.85
CA GLU A 39 -16.20 -9.04 -19.84
C GLU A 39 -16.42 -8.37 -18.47
N LYS A 40 -17.68 -7.97 -18.19
CA LYS A 40 -18.06 -7.30 -16.92
C LYS A 40 -17.88 -8.19 -15.67
N LEU A 41 -17.86 -9.51 -15.86
CA LEU A 41 -17.74 -10.51 -14.81
C LEU A 41 -16.73 -11.57 -15.25
N LEU A 42 -15.52 -11.48 -14.73
CA LEU A 42 -14.45 -12.39 -15.07
C LEU A 42 -14.42 -13.56 -14.08
N ARG A 43 -15.05 -14.68 -14.44
CA ARG A 43 -15.23 -15.83 -13.52
C ARG A 43 -14.01 -16.75 -13.43
N ILE A 44 -13.04 -16.57 -14.32
CA ILE A 44 -11.82 -17.39 -14.40
C ILE A 44 -10.63 -16.44 -14.32
N PRO A 45 -9.61 -16.72 -13.48
CA PRO A 45 -8.38 -15.94 -13.45
C PRO A 45 -7.75 -15.84 -14.85
N LYS A 46 -7.50 -14.62 -15.31
CA LYS A 46 -6.79 -14.37 -16.57
C LYS A 46 -5.57 -13.50 -16.33
N GLN A 47 -4.47 -13.85 -16.99
CA GLN A 47 -3.25 -13.05 -16.98
C GLN A 47 -3.48 -11.70 -17.67
N LEU A 48 -2.99 -10.62 -17.06
CA LEU A 48 -2.88 -9.32 -17.72
C LEU A 48 -1.68 -9.31 -18.68
N PRO A 49 -1.87 -8.88 -19.94
CA PRO A 49 -0.77 -8.76 -20.90
C PRO A 49 0.28 -7.74 -20.43
N PRO A 50 1.59 -8.08 -20.43
CA PRO A 50 2.68 -7.18 -20.02
C PRO A 50 2.73 -5.86 -20.80
N GLU A 51 2.26 -5.87 -22.06
CA GLU A 51 2.25 -4.71 -22.95
C GLU A 51 1.36 -3.58 -22.41
N LEU A 52 0.36 -3.91 -21.58
CA LEU A 52 -0.50 -2.92 -20.92
C LEU A 52 0.27 -2.03 -19.93
N PHE A 53 1.41 -2.51 -19.43
CA PHE A 53 2.27 -1.77 -18.51
C PHE A 53 3.39 -1.01 -19.24
N GLY A 54 3.38 -1.01 -20.59
CA GLY A 54 4.46 -0.43 -21.39
C GLY A 54 5.76 -1.24 -21.32
N CYS A 55 5.71 -2.49 -20.87
CA CYS A 55 6.84 -3.41 -20.84
C CYS A 55 6.78 -4.29 -22.09
N PRO A 56 7.70 -4.14 -23.07
CA PRO A 56 7.77 -5.06 -24.20
C PRO A 56 7.98 -6.48 -23.70
N ALA A 57 7.34 -7.46 -24.33
CA ALA A 57 7.51 -8.88 -24.01
C ALA A 57 9.01 -9.23 -23.98
N GLY A 58 9.57 -9.41 -22.77
CA GLY A 58 11.00 -9.71 -22.58
C GLY A 58 11.74 -8.80 -21.60
N ALA A 59 11.21 -7.63 -21.24
CA ALA A 59 11.74 -6.85 -20.11
C ALA A 59 11.29 -7.51 -18.79
N ASN A 60 12.21 -7.74 -17.86
CA ASN A 60 11.94 -8.38 -16.57
C ASN A 60 11.02 -7.52 -15.68
N SER A 61 9.70 -7.59 -15.87
CA SER A 61 8.73 -6.94 -14.99
C SER A 61 8.28 -7.92 -13.91
N ARG A 62 9.13 -8.09 -12.91
CA ARG A 62 8.70 -8.72 -11.66
C ARG A 62 7.79 -7.73 -10.93
N TRP A 63 6.75 -8.23 -10.27
CA TRP A 63 5.84 -7.43 -9.44
C TRP A 63 6.27 -7.57 -7.98
N LEU A 64 6.44 -6.45 -7.29
CA LEU A 64 6.81 -6.39 -5.88
C LEU A 64 5.59 -6.43 -4.98
N ASP A 65 4.52 -5.73 -5.38
CA ASP A 65 3.32 -5.60 -4.58
C ASP A 65 2.08 -5.37 -5.47
N ILE A 66 0.90 -5.69 -4.95
CA ILE A 66 -0.39 -5.46 -5.58
C ILE A 66 -1.46 -5.23 -4.51
N SER A 67 -2.31 -4.23 -4.73
CA SER A 67 -3.42 -3.92 -3.84
C SER A 67 -4.70 -3.65 -4.62
N CYS A 68 -5.81 -4.12 -4.08
CA CYS A 68 -7.15 -3.85 -4.60
C CYS A 68 -7.89 -2.93 -3.63
N GLY A 69 -8.45 -1.85 -4.16
CA GLY A 69 -9.45 -1.03 -3.48
C GLY A 69 -10.87 -1.50 -3.83
N ARG A 70 -11.86 -0.66 -3.55
CA ARG A 70 -13.27 -0.97 -3.89
C ARG A 70 -13.48 -1.10 -5.41
N GLU A 71 -12.96 -0.14 -6.17
CA GLU A 71 -13.14 -0.09 -7.63
C GLU A 71 -11.86 0.16 -8.42
N HIS A 72 -10.70 0.16 -7.75
CA HIS A 72 -9.41 0.37 -8.39
C HIS A 72 -8.38 -0.65 -7.92
N THR A 73 -7.30 -0.77 -8.68
CA THR A 73 -6.19 -1.67 -8.40
C THR A 73 -4.89 -0.93 -8.65
N ALA A 74 -3.89 -1.25 -7.85
CA ALA A 74 -2.54 -0.74 -7.99
C ALA A 74 -1.54 -1.90 -7.97
N ALA A 75 -0.45 -1.76 -8.72
CA ALA A 75 0.65 -2.72 -8.71
C ALA A 75 2.00 -2.01 -8.80
N VAL A 76 2.98 -2.57 -8.12
CA VAL A 76 4.35 -2.06 -8.04
C VAL A 76 5.25 -3.01 -8.80
N ALA A 77 5.98 -2.50 -9.79
CA ALA A 77 6.98 -3.26 -10.55
C ALA A 77 8.35 -3.25 -9.84
N SER A 78 9.23 -4.18 -10.21
CA SER A 78 10.55 -4.36 -9.60
C SER A 78 11.53 -3.22 -9.85
N ASP A 79 11.23 -2.32 -10.78
CA ASP A 79 11.94 -1.07 -10.99
C ASP A 79 11.42 0.08 -10.10
N GLY A 80 10.48 -0.20 -9.20
CA GLY A 80 9.82 0.79 -8.34
C GLY A 80 8.68 1.54 -9.01
N SER A 81 8.36 1.26 -10.28
CA SER A 81 7.26 1.91 -10.99
C SER A 81 5.90 1.51 -10.42
N LEU A 82 5.07 2.50 -10.09
CA LEU A 82 3.69 2.30 -9.67
C LEU A 82 2.73 2.43 -10.87
N PHE A 83 1.80 1.47 -10.98
CA PHE A 83 0.70 1.49 -11.93
C PHE A 83 -0.64 1.43 -11.20
N THR A 84 -1.62 2.20 -11.67
CA THR A 84 -2.98 2.23 -11.13
C THR A 84 -4.02 2.14 -12.25
N TRP A 85 -5.16 1.49 -11.99
CA TRP A 85 -6.29 1.42 -12.92
C TRP A 85 -7.62 1.13 -12.20
N GLY A 86 -8.74 1.31 -12.90
CA GLY A 86 -10.10 1.16 -12.40
C GLY A 86 -10.86 2.49 -12.27
N GLY A 87 -11.77 2.55 -11.30
CA GLY A 87 -12.53 3.74 -10.91
C GLY A 87 -11.62 4.84 -10.35
N ASN A 88 -12.01 6.09 -10.57
CA ASN A 88 -11.19 7.26 -10.23
C ASN A 88 -12.02 8.49 -9.81
N GLU A 89 -13.23 8.26 -9.29
CA GLU A 89 -14.23 9.30 -9.00
C GLU A 89 -13.72 10.35 -8.00
N TYR A 90 -12.68 10.03 -7.22
CA TYR A 90 -12.08 10.88 -6.22
C TYR A 90 -10.57 11.07 -6.42
N GLY A 91 -10.04 10.74 -7.61
CA GLY A 91 -8.62 10.84 -7.90
C GLY A 91 -7.74 9.73 -7.30
N GLN A 92 -8.33 8.60 -6.89
CA GLN A 92 -7.63 7.47 -6.27
C GLN A 92 -6.57 6.80 -7.17
N LEU A 93 -6.57 7.09 -8.48
CA LEU A 93 -5.53 6.61 -9.40
C LEU A 93 -4.24 7.45 -9.36
N GLY A 94 -4.27 8.67 -8.82
CA GLY A 94 -3.05 9.46 -8.65
C GLY A 94 -2.49 10.05 -9.95
N ASP A 95 -3.30 10.16 -11.01
CA ASP A 95 -2.89 10.69 -12.31
C ASP A 95 -3.24 12.18 -12.50
N GLY A 96 -3.70 12.85 -11.44
CA GLY A 96 -4.12 14.25 -11.46
C GLY A 96 -5.49 14.49 -12.08
N THR A 97 -6.23 13.42 -12.37
CA THR A 97 -7.60 13.47 -12.92
C THR A 97 -8.58 12.73 -12.02
N GLU A 98 -9.87 12.91 -12.28
CA GLU A 98 -10.96 12.11 -11.68
C GLU A 98 -11.61 11.19 -12.73
N VAL A 99 -10.83 10.79 -13.75
CA VAL A 99 -11.31 9.97 -14.86
C VAL A 99 -10.78 8.55 -14.73
N GLY A 100 -11.69 7.56 -14.71
CA GLY A 100 -11.35 6.15 -14.61
C GLY A 100 -10.48 5.65 -15.76
N ARG A 101 -9.61 4.66 -15.48
CA ARG A 101 -8.72 4.03 -16.46
C ARG A 101 -9.02 2.55 -16.56
N LYS A 102 -9.46 2.08 -17.73
CA LYS A 102 -9.81 0.65 -17.94
C LYS A 102 -8.61 -0.27 -18.18
N VAL A 103 -7.40 0.29 -18.16
CA VAL A 103 -6.11 -0.39 -18.33
C VAL A 103 -5.10 0.24 -17.36
N PRO A 104 -4.07 -0.51 -16.95
CA PRO A 104 -2.95 0.01 -16.16
C PRO A 104 -2.40 1.32 -16.72
N ASN A 105 -2.22 2.31 -15.84
CA ASN A 105 -1.61 3.59 -16.16
C ASN A 105 -0.48 3.87 -15.16
N LYS A 106 0.68 4.30 -15.66
CA LYS A 106 1.84 4.61 -14.81
C LYS A 106 1.62 5.92 -14.05
N VAL A 107 1.85 5.91 -12.74
CA VAL A 107 1.75 7.09 -11.88
C VAL A 107 3.03 7.91 -11.98
N LYS A 108 3.05 8.89 -12.90
CA LYS A 108 4.26 9.65 -13.25
C LYS A 108 4.81 10.51 -12.10
N GLN A 109 3.97 10.90 -11.15
CA GLN A 109 4.38 11.74 -10.02
C GLN A 109 5.42 11.08 -9.12
N LEU A 110 5.47 9.73 -9.09
CA LEU A 110 6.41 8.94 -8.30
C LEU A 110 7.58 8.38 -9.13
N GLN A 111 7.84 8.90 -10.33
CA GLN A 111 8.90 8.36 -11.20
C GLN A 111 10.33 8.56 -10.67
N SER A 112 10.53 9.49 -9.74
CA SER A 112 11.80 9.71 -9.02
C SER A 112 11.88 8.94 -7.71
N GLU A 113 10.89 8.09 -7.44
CA GLU A 113 10.78 7.29 -6.23
C GLU A 113 10.82 5.81 -6.57
N PHE A 114 11.45 5.02 -5.71
CA PHE A 114 11.35 3.57 -5.73
C PHE A 114 10.20 3.16 -4.82
N VAL A 115 9.02 2.90 -5.41
CA VAL A 115 7.86 2.44 -4.64
C VAL A 115 8.07 1.00 -4.20
N LYS A 116 7.82 0.72 -2.92
CA LYS A 116 8.01 -0.61 -2.30
C LYS A 116 6.68 -1.27 -1.96
N TYR A 117 5.73 -0.50 -1.44
CA TYR A 117 4.44 -0.98 -0.99
C TYR A 117 3.32 -0.05 -1.44
N VAL A 118 2.14 -0.63 -1.71
CA VAL A 118 0.92 0.11 -2.02
C VAL A 118 -0.28 -0.45 -1.25
N SER A 119 -1.14 0.44 -0.77
CA SER A 119 -2.41 0.09 -0.14
C SER A 119 -3.54 0.90 -0.73
N CYS A 120 -4.54 0.20 -1.27
CA CYS A 120 -5.74 0.76 -1.86
C CYS A 120 -6.91 0.62 -0.90
N GLY A 121 -7.52 1.75 -0.52
CA GLY A 121 -8.76 1.81 0.23
C GLY A 121 -9.99 1.79 -0.69
N ALA A 122 -11.15 2.20 -0.20
CA ALA A 122 -12.32 2.30 -1.07
C ALA A 122 -12.13 3.38 -2.15
N PHE A 123 -11.65 4.56 -1.73
CA PHE A 123 -11.56 5.76 -2.57
C PHE A 123 -10.25 6.54 -2.39
N CYS A 124 -9.27 5.95 -1.72
CA CYS A 124 -7.94 6.52 -1.55
C CYS A 124 -6.86 5.47 -1.78
N THR A 125 -5.65 5.94 -2.03
CA THR A 125 -4.47 5.07 -2.17
C THR A 125 -3.34 5.69 -1.37
N ALA A 126 -2.54 4.82 -0.76
CA ALA A 126 -1.30 5.19 -0.13
C ALA A 126 -0.17 4.30 -0.64
N ALA A 127 1.04 4.83 -0.64
CA ALA A 127 2.24 4.09 -1.01
C ALA A 127 3.40 4.44 -0.08
N ILE A 128 4.30 3.49 0.07
CA ILE A 128 5.59 3.69 0.73
C ILE A 128 6.66 3.63 -0.32
N ALA A 129 7.48 4.68 -0.38
CA ALA A 129 8.54 4.80 -1.36
C ALA A 129 9.77 5.47 -0.77
N GLU A 130 10.92 5.18 -1.35
CA GLU A 130 12.18 5.85 -1.04
C GLU A 130 12.68 6.61 -2.29
N PRO A 131 13.35 7.76 -2.12
CA PRO A 131 14.03 8.42 -3.23
C PRO A 131 14.90 7.46 -4.04
N LEU A 132 14.84 7.55 -5.38
CA LEU A 132 15.86 6.96 -6.25
C LEU A 132 17.13 7.83 -6.18
N GLU A 133 17.86 7.79 -5.07
CA GLU A 133 19.16 8.45 -4.95
C GLU A 133 20.22 7.65 -5.72
N ASN A 134 20.95 8.31 -6.62
CA ASN A 134 22.00 7.68 -7.44
C ASN A 134 23.33 7.46 -6.67
N ASP A 135 23.40 7.86 -5.40
CA ASP A 135 24.65 7.89 -4.62
C ASP A 135 24.78 6.74 -3.62
N GLY A 136 23.80 5.84 -3.55
CA GLY A 136 23.82 4.67 -2.66
C GLY A 136 23.52 4.99 -1.20
N THR A 137 23.03 6.19 -0.88
CA THR A 137 22.55 6.51 0.47
C THR A 137 21.24 5.78 0.73
N LEU A 138 21.11 5.13 1.90
CA LEU A 138 19.85 4.52 2.33
C LEU A 138 18.85 5.62 2.65
N SER A 139 18.00 5.98 1.69
CA SER A 139 16.95 6.97 1.92
C SER A 139 15.86 6.40 2.83
N THR A 140 15.25 7.27 3.65
CA THR A 140 14.17 6.87 4.55
C THR A 140 12.90 6.53 3.76
N CYS A 141 12.21 5.46 4.15
CA CYS A 141 10.91 5.10 3.56
C CYS A 141 9.86 6.15 3.94
N ARG A 142 9.27 6.79 2.93
CA ARG A 142 8.32 7.89 3.05
C ARG A 142 6.92 7.46 2.66
N LEU A 143 5.92 8.06 3.30
CA LEU A 143 4.51 7.85 3.01
C LEU A 143 4.00 8.86 1.97
N TRP A 144 3.31 8.33 0.97
CA TRP A 144 2.60 9.08 -0.06
C TRP A 144 1.13 8.74 -0.01
N VAL A 145 0.25 9.74 -0.13
CA VAL A 145 -1.21 9.57 -0.05
C VAL A 145 -1.92 10.38 -1.12
N TRP A 146 -3.03 9.87 -1.64
CA TRP A 146 -3.88 10.58 -2.60
C TRP A 146 -5.29 9.96 -2.67
N GLY A 147 -6.20 10.65 -3.36
CA GLY A 147 -7.60 10.29 -3.47
C GLY A 147 -8.48 10.97 -2.43
N GLN A 148 -9.65 10.39 -2.16
CA GLN A 148 -10.66 10.97 -1.28
C GLN A 148 -10.08 11.28 0.10
N ASN A 149 -10.32 12.50 0.56
CA ASN A 149 -9.90 13.00 1.87
C ASN A 149 -8.39 13.03 2.11
N GLN A 150 -7.56 12.87 1.08
CA GLN A 150 -6.10 12.96 1.19
C GLN A 150 -5.54 14.34 0.77
N GLY A 151 -6.42 15.21 0.26
CA GLY A 151 -6.09 16.59 -0.13
C GLY A 151 -5.44 16.73 -1.51
N SER A 152 -5.40 15.65 -2.30
CA SER A 152 -4.82 15.66 -3.65
C SER A 152 -5.27 14.46 -4.47
N ASN A 153 -5.45 14.66 -5.79
CA ASN A 153 -5.62 13.61 -6.79
C ASN A 153 -4.28 13.18 -7.46
N LEU A 154 -3.16 13.71 -6.95
CA LEU A 154 -1.80 13.27 -7.23
C LEU A 154 -1.15 12.77 -5.93
N PRO A 155 -0.26 11.75 -5.98
CA PRO A 155 0.54 11.36 -4.84
C PRO A 155 1.25 12.57 -4.23
N ARG A 156 1.03 12.77 -2.93
CA ARG A 156 1.74 13.81 -2.18
C ARG A 156 2.42 13.20 -0.96
N LEU A 157 3.59 13.74 -0.63
CA LEU A 157 4.31 13.37 0.58
C LEU A 157 3.47 13.72 1.82
N PHE A 158 3.42 12.81 2.79
CA PHE A 158 2.61 12.98 3.99
C PHE A 158 3.26 12.40 5.24
N SER A 159 3.61 13.28 6.18
CA SER A 159 4.13 12.89 7.50
C SER A 159 3.04 12.83 8.56
N GLY A 160 1.92 13.54 8.36
CA GLY A 160 0.79 13.58 9.29
C GLY A 160 1.22 14.03 10.69
N ALA A 161 0.97 13.19 11.68
CA ALA A 161 1.33 13.42 13.08
C ALA A 161 2.73 12.93 13.46
N PHE A 162 3.40 12.18 12.58
CA PHE A 162 4.79 11.78 12.82
C PHE A 162 5.76 12.92 12.49
N PRO A 163 6.93 12.95 13.16
CA PRO A 163 8.07 13.74 12.68
C PRO A 163 8.39 13.44 11.22
N ALA A 164 8.84 14.46 10.48
CA ALA A 164 9.18 14.31 9.05
C ALA A 164 10.32 13.30 8.80
N THR A 165 11.10 12.97 9.83
CA THR A 165 12.21 12.01 9.79
C THR A 165 11.79 10.57 10.09
N THR A 166 10.52 10.32 10.48
CA THR A 166 10.05 8.98 10.84
C THR A 166 9.95 8.10 9.60
N ALA A 167 10.67 6.98 9.61
CA ALA A 167 10.59 5.97 8.58
C ALA A 167 9.29 5.17 8.69
N ILE A 168 8.61 4.99 7.57
CA ILE A 168 7.33 4.29 7.50
C ILE A 168 7.55 2.85 7.05
N ARG A 169 7.07 1.93 7.88
CA ARG A 169 7.16 0.49 7.68
C ARG A 169 6.00 -0.07 6.88
N GLN A 170 4.78 0.33 7.23
CA GLN A 170 3.56 -0.21 6.65
C GLN A 170 2.48 0.87 6.58
N VAL A 171 1.59 0.75 5.59
CA VAL A 171 0.38 1.55 5.49
C VAL A 171 -0.80 0.64 5.14
N SER A 172 -1.96 0.93 5.70
CA SER A 172 -3.20 0.25 5.38
C SER A 172 -4.34 1.25 5.22
N CYS A 173 -5.04 1.17 4.09
CA CYS A 173 -6.17 2.02 3.74
C CYS A 173 -7.49 1.26 3.94
N GLY A 174 -8.42 1.83 4.72
CA GLY A 174 -9.81 1.38 4.81
C GLY A 174 -10.73 2.12 3.83
N THR A 175 -12.03 2.19 4.12
CA THR A 175 -12.95 2.93 3.23
C THR A 175 -12.69 4.43 3.22
N ALA A 176 -12.48 5.00 4.40
CA ALA A 176 -12.33 6.44 4.57
C ALA A 176 -11.33 6.82 5.67
N HIS A 177 -10.55 5.86 6.14
CA HIS A 177 -9.47 6.06 7.09
C HIS A 177 -8.20 5.39 6.56
N VAL A 178 -7.06 5.90 7.02
CA VAL A 178 -5.76 5.33 6.70
C VAL A 178 -4.97 5.24 7.99
N VAL A 179 -4.24 4.15 8.14
CA VAL A 179 -3.37 3.91 9.28
C VAL A 179 -1.96 3.62 8.77
N ALA A 180 -0.98 4.34 9.30
CA ALA A 180 0.42 4.17 8.98
C ALA A 180 1.19 3.71 10.22
N LEU A 181 2.11 2.77 10.02
CA LEU A 181 2.98 2.17 11.02
C LEU A 181 4.42 2.62 10.74
N SER A 182 5.07 3.18 11.75
CA SER A 182 6.51 3.50 11.70
C SER A 182 7.38 2.27 11.94
N GLU A 183 8.67 2.35 11.59
CA GLU A 183 9.65 1.31 11.96
C GLU A 183 9.84 1.16 13.49
N ASP A 184 9.56 2.22 14.26
CA ASP A 184 9.60 2.19 15.73
C ASP A 184 8.36 1.53 16.35
N GLY A 185 7.38 1.10 15.53
CA GLY A 185 6.16 0.45 15.98
C GLY A 185 5.06 1.39 16.47
N LEU A 186 5.11 2.67 16.10
CA LEU A 186 4.05 3.64 16.39
C LEU A 186 3.02 3.64 15.26
N LEU A 187 1.74 3.74 15.62
CA LEU A 187 0.66 3.96 14.66
C LEU A 187 0.26 5.44 14.62
N GLN A 188 -0.03 5.95 13.43
CA GLN A 188 -0.88 7.13 13.27
C GLN A 188 -2.09 6.77 12.42
N ALA A 189 -3.23 7.39 12.73
CA ALA A 189 -4.48 7.20 11.99
C ALA A 189 -5.12 8.56 11.68
N TRP A 190 -5.73 8.66 10.50
CA TRP A 190 -6.51 9.83 10.06
C TRP A 190 -7.66 9.42 9.14
N GLY A 191 -8.59 10.33 8.90
CA GLY A 191 -9.78 10.06 8.08
C GLY A 191 -11.08 10.19 8.87
N TYR A 192 -12.12 9.50 8.45
CA TYR A 192 -13.40 9.45 9.18
C TYR A 192 -13.32 8.56 10.41
N ASN A 193 -14.08 8.94 11.45
CA ASN A 193 -14.07 8.28 12.75
C ASN A 193 -15.49 8.04 13.31
N GLU A 194 -16.48 7.94 12.43
CA GLU A 194 -17.89 7.73 12.83
C GLU A 194 -18.10 6.39 13.56
N GLN A 195 -17.21 5.42 13.33
CA GLN A 195 -17.26 4.07 13.92
C GLN A 195 -16.11 3.83 14.92
N GLY A 196 -15.30 4.86 15.23
CA GLY A 196 -14.16 4.73 16.13
C GLY A 196 -12.93 4.06 15.51
N GLN A 197 -12.92 3.86 14.19
CA GLN A 197 -11.85 3.17 13.45
C GLN A 197 -10.46 3.80 13.60
N LEU A 198 -10.36 5.05 14.06
CA LEU A 198 -9.09 5.71 14.34
C LEU A 198 -8.50 5.39 15.72
N GLY A 199 -9.22 4.63 16.58
CA GLY A 199 -8.70 4.20 17.88
C GLY A 199 -8.48 5.33 18.89
N ARG A 200 -9.26 6.42 18.82
CA ARG A 200 -9.05 7.63 19.64
C ARG A 200 -9.87 7.65 20.95
N GLY A 201 -10.56 6.56 21.28
CA GLY A 201 -11.46 6.44 22.44
C GLY A 201 -12.81 7.17 22.28
N VAL A 202 -13.08 7.76 21.11
CA VAL A 202 -14.31 8.48 20.80
C VAL A 202 -14.72 8.23 19.35
N THR A 203 -16.01 8.40 19.05
CA THR A 203 -16.54 8.52 17.68
C THR A 203 -16.71 10.00 17.34
N CYS A 204 -16.43 10.39 16.09
CA CYS A 204 -16.60 11.76 15.63
C CYS A 204 -17.09 11.79 14.19
N GLU A 205 -18.03 12.68 13.90
CA GLU A 205 -18.42 12.97 12.52
C GLU A 205 -17.35 13.80 11.80
N GLY A 206 -17.30 13.64 10.48
CA GLY A 206 -16.42 14.41 9.62
C GLY A 206 -14.94 14.02 9.69
N LEU A 207 -14.13 14.71 8.88
CA LEU A 207 -12.73 14.37 8.64
C LEU A 207 -11.86 14.74 9.84
N GLN A 208 -11.16 13.75 10.39
CA GLN A 208 -10.25 13.92 11.52
C GLN A 208 -8.80 14.05 11.03
N ALA A 209 -8.08 14.99 11.65
CA ALA A 209 -6.65 15.16 11.42
C ALA A 209 -5.85 13.95 11.95
N PRO A 210 -4.63 13.73 11.42
CA PRO A 210 -3.75 12.67 11.90
C PRO A 210 -3.43 12.77 13.38
N ARG A 211 -3.40 11.61 14.03
CA ARG A 211 -2.99 11.48 15.42
C ARG A 211 -2.23 10.18 15.63
N VAL A 212 -1.18 10.25 16.44
CA VAL A 212 -0.47 9.06 16.92
C VAL A 212 -1.33 8.32 17.95
N ILE A 213 -1.45 7.01 17.80
CA ILE A 213 -2.09 6.12 18.78
C ILE A 213 -0.98 5.67 19.73
N THR A 214 -1.01 6.17 20.97
CA THR A 214 0.08 6.03 21.93
C THR A 214 -0.17 4.98 23.00
N ALA A 215 -1.40 4.47 23.12
CA ALA A 215 -1.75 3.56 24.20
C ALA A 215 -2.88 2.61 23.81
N TYR A 216 -2.80 1.39 24.32
CA TYR A 216 -3.66 0.25 23.98
C TYR A 216 -4.15 -0.39 25.28
N ALA A 217 -5.45 -0.66 25.38
CA ALA A 217 -6.04 -1.25 26.58
C ALA A 217 -6.28 -2.74 26.37
N LYS A 218 -5.95 -3.54 27.39
CA LYS A 218 -6.24 -4.97 27.43
C LYS A 218 -7.71 -5.25 27.72
N PHE A 219 -8.25 -4.53 28.69
CA PHE A 219 -9.64 -4.56 29.10
C PHE A 219 -10.21 -3.14 29.16
N LEU A 220 -11.54 -3.01 29.12
CA LEU A 220 -12.22 -1.71 29.07
C LEU A 220 -12.01 -0.86 30.34
N ASP A 221 -11.65 -1.49 31.44
CA ASP A 221 -11.47 -0.92 32.77
C ASP A 221 -9.99 -0.72 33.16
N GLU A 222 -9.05 -1.09 32.29
CA GLU A 222 -7.61 -0.93 32.53
C GLU A 222 -7.04 0.32 31.86
N ALA A 223 -5.95 0.85 32.45
CA ALA A 223 -5.23 1.97 31.88
C ALA A 223 -4.52 1.54 30.59
N PRO A 224 -4.68 2.27 29.47
CA PRO A 224 -3.97 1.95 28.24
C PRO A 224 -2.44 2.06 28.39
N GLU A 225 -1.71 1.08 27.84
CA GLU A 225 -0.25 1.01 27.90
C GLU A 225 0.41 1.23 26.52
N PRO A 226 1.65 1.74 26.47
CA PRO A 226 2.37 1.85 25.20
C PRO A 226 2.76 0.45 24.70
N VAL A 227 2.37 0.15 23.46
CA VAL A 227 2.66 -1.14 22.83
C VAL A 227 3.33 -0.91 21.48
N LYS A 228 4.37 -1.68 21.20
CA LYS A 228 5.04 -1.69 19.91
C LYS A 228 4.26 -2.56 18.92
N ILE A 229 3.74 -1.92 17.88
CA ILE A 229 2.99 -2.58 16.81
C ILE A 229 3.94 -3.08 15.71
N MET A 230 3.67 -4.28 15.20
CA MET A 230 4.47 -4.91 14.15
C MET A 230 3.75 -5.00 12.81
N GLN A 231 2.41 -5.03 12.84
CA GLN A 231 1.58 -5.10 11.65
C GLN A 231 0.23 -4.41 11.88
N VAL A 232 -0.31 -3.80 10.83
CA VAL A 232 -1.65 -3.20 10.83
C VAL A 232 -2.45 -3.61 9.59
N SER A 233 -3.77 -3.71 9.72
CA SER A 233 -4.70 -3.95 8.62
C SER A 233 -6.00 -3.21 8.88
N CYS A 234 -6.52 -2.54 7.84
CA CYS A 234 -7.77 -1.81 7.88
C CYS A 234 -8.82 -2.55 7.07
N GLY A 235 -10.00 -2.73 7.67
CA GLY A 235 -11.21 -3.10 6.96
C GLY A 235 -11.99 -1.86 6.50
N GLU A 236 -13.27 -2.06 6.19
CA GLU A 236 -14.15 -0.97 5.78
C GLU A 236 -14.28 0.10 6.88
N TYR A 237 -14.55 -0.36 8.11
CA TYR A 237 -14.88 0.48 9.26
C TYR A 237 -14.18 0.07 10.56
N HIS A 238 -13.11 -0.74 10.46
CA HIS A 238 -12.33 -1.17 11.64
C HIS A 238 -10.85 -1.26 11.30
N THR A 239 -10.03 -1.22 12.34
CA THR A 239 -8.57 -1.39 12.28
C THR A 239 -8.19 -2.56 13.17
N ALA A 240 -7.31 -3.43 12.68
CA ALA A 240 -6.69 -4.51 13.44
C ALA A 240 -5.16 -4.33 13.41
N ALA A 241 -4.51 -4.64 14.52
CA ALA A 241 -3.05 -4.54 14.63
C ALA A 241 -2.50 -5.71 15.46
N VAL A 242 -1.24 -6.06 15.22
CA VAL A 242 -0.52 -7.11 15.95
C VAL A 242 0.69 -6.49 16.63
N SER A 243 0.85 -6.72 17.94
CA SER A 243 2.00 -6.26 18.73
C SER A 243 3.16 -7.25 18.71
N GLU A 244 4.35 -6.79 19.12
CA GLU A 244 5.57 -7.61 19.15
C GLU A 244 5.51 -8.75 20.18
N THR A 245 4.96 -8.49 21.37
CA THR A 245 5.04 -9.41 22.52
C THR A 245 3.75 -10.17 22.81
N GLY A 246 2.67 -9.96 22.04
CA GLY A 246 1.37 -10.60 22.29
C GLY A 246 0.69 -10.15 23.59
N GLU A 247 1.29 -9.21 24.32
CA GLU A 247 0.74 -8.58 25.50
C GLU A 247 0.15 -7.21 25.10
N VAL A 248 -1.09 -7.00 25.53
CA VAL A 248 -1.66 -5.70 25.87
C VAL A 248 -1.95 -5.75 27.36
#